data_AF-M9RW25-F1
#
_entry.id   AF-M9RW25-F1
#
_cell.length_a   1.000
_cell.length_b   1.000
_cell.length_c   1.000
_cell.angle_alpha   90.00
_cell.angle_beta   90.00
_cell.angle_gamma   90.00
#
_symmetry.space_group_name_H-M   'P 1'
#
loop_
_entity.id
_entity.type
_entity.pdbx_description
1 polymer ?
#
loop_
_entity_poly.entity_id
_entity_poly.type
_entity_poly.pdbx_seq_one_letter_code
_entity_poly.pdbx_strand_id
1 'polypeptide(L)'
;MAFCDFFGIKQDQFDLQEYVKFIVSRSSSQGWFSCKMHINHWLYWSERGVDLMDMQWNHVFYLKRKNKIKQAVSLARARKTNAWRAYDSPMAEDTSTFTDILESLSWLYEHEKIYENHLQSYCSRSFVYEDFAFENSQDIFKEFSRIVGTTCKPNPLNNTKRQESINPKNCKVNHFIDWLSQ
;
A
#
# COMPACT_ATOMS: atom_id res chain seq x y z
N MET A 1 1.29 -13.77 3.73
CA MET A 1 0.82 -12.38 3.57
C MET A 1 0.78 -12.10 2.08
N ALA A 2 -0.42 -11.94 1.54
CA ALA A 2 -0.56 -11.53 0.15
C ALA A 2 -0.99 -10.07 0.12
N PHE A 3 -0.43 -9.34 -0.84
CA PHE A 3 -0.58 -7.90 -1.00
C PHE A 3 -1.45 -7.66 -2.22
N CYS A 4 -2.52 -6.90 -2.07
CA CYS A 4 -3.26 -6.38 -3.21
C CYS A 4 -2.86 -4.91 -3.45
N ASP A 5 -2.42 -4.62 -4.67
CA ASP A 5 -2.25 -3.26 -5.19
C ASP A 5 -3.51 -2.88 -5.97
N PHE A 6 -4.08 -1.70 -5.72
CA PHE A 6 -5.22 -1.16 -6.48
C PHE A 6 -4.75 -0.60 -7.83
N PHE A 7 -4.44 -1.46 -8.81
CA PHE A 7 -4.19 -1.04 -10.20
C PHE A 7 -5.05 -1.82 -11.19
N GLY A 8 -5.65 -1.11 -12.15
CA GLY A 8 -5.93 -1.68 -13.47
C GLY A 8 -7.37 -2.04 -13.82
N ILE A 9 -8.41 -1.48 -13.20
CA ILE A 9 -9.80 -1.77 -13.61
C ILE A 9 -10.28 -0.72 -14.60
N LYS A 10 -10.66 -1.19 -15.80
CA LYS A 10 -11.34 -0.35 -16.80
C LYS A 10 -12.71 0.08 -16.24
N GLN A 11 -13.02 1.37 -16.31
CA GLN A 11 -14.19 1.99 -15.65
C GLN A 11 -15.54 1.42 -16.07
N ASP A 12 -15.60 0.78 -17.23
CA ASP A 12 -16.87 0.53 -17.93
C ASP A 12 -17.54 -0.81 -17.52
N GLN A 13 -16.86 -1.62 -16.71
CA GLN A 13 -17.33 -2.92 -16.18
C GLN A 13 -16.80 -3.20 -14.77
N PHE A 14 -16.74 -2.20 -13.90
CA PHE A 14 -16.29 -2.41 -12.52
C PHE A 14 -17.39 -3.11 -11.71
N ASP A 15 -17.30 -4.42 -11.57
CA ASP A 15 -18.04 -5.19 -10.57
C ASP A 15 -17.28 -5.13 -9.22
N LEU A 16 -17.78 -4.30 -8.32
CA LEU A 16 -17.25 -4.15 -6.98
C LEU A 16 -17.24 -5.48 -6.21
N GLN A 17 -18.26 -6.32 -6.35
CA GLN A 17 -18.34 -7.61 -5.66
C GLN A 17 -17.29 -8.59 -6.19
N GLU A 18 -17.08 -8.64 -7.50
CA GLU A 18 -16.04 -9.48 -8.10
C GLU A 18 -14.64 -9.00 -7.69
N TYR A 19 -14.42 -7.69 -7.71
CA TYR A 19 -13.15 -7.10 -7.29
C TYR A 19 -12.83 -7.38 -5.81
N VAL A 20 -13.85 -7.32 -4.96
CA VAL A 20 -13.76 -7.65 -3.54
C VAL A 20 -13.46 -9.12 -3.34
N LYS A 21 -14.17 -10.02 -4.03
CA LYS A 21 -13.87 -11.46 -3.98
C LYS A 21 -12.43 -11.72 -4.42
N PHE A 22 -11.96 -11.06 -5.48
CA PHE A 22 -10.58 -11.14 -5.92
C PHE A 22 -9.61 -10.68 -4.83
N ILE A 23 -9.82 -9.50 -4.26
CA ILE A 23 -9.00 -8.95 -3.18
C ILE A 23 -8.94 -9.92 -1.98
N VAL A 24 -10.09 -10.43 -1.53
CA VAL A 24 -10.16 -11.31 -0.35
C VAL A 24 -9.60 -12.70 -0.66
N SER A 25 -9.69 -13.19 -1.89
CA SER A 25 -9.05 -14.45 -2.29
C SER A 25 -7.52 -14.40 -2.14
N ARG A 26 -6.94 -13.20 -2.04
CA ARG A 26 -5.53 -12.94 -1.72
C ARG A 26 -5.27 -12.91 -0.21
N SER A 27 -6.19 -13.34 0.63
CA SER A 27 -5.94 -13.52 2.06
C SER A 27 -4.97 -14.69 2.27
N SER A 28 -4.15 -14.61 3.32
CA SER A 28 -3.29 -15.73 3.70
C SER A 28 -4.12 -16.94 4.18
N SER A 29 -3.53 -18.13 4.13
CA SER A 29 -4.12 -19.36 4.71
C SER A 29 -4.48 -19.25 6.20
N GLN A 30 -3.93 -18.25 6.89
CA GLN A 30 -4.18 -17.95 8.31
C GLN A 30 -5.30 -16.91 8.51
N GLY A 31 -5.98 -16.45 7.46
CA GLY A 31 -7.06 -15.47 7.59
C GLY A 31 -6.63 -14.00 7.45
N TRP A 32 -5.32 -13.72 7.38
CA TRP A 32 -4.84 -12.35 7.24
C TRP A 32 -5.10 -11.79 5.84
N PHE A 33 -5.80 -10.67 5.82
CA PHE A 33 -5.94 -9.81 4.66
C PHE A 33 -5.17 -8.50 4.90
N SER A 34 -4.40 -8.05 3.91
CA SER A 34 -3.77 -6.74 3.94
C SER A 34 -3.78 -6.10 2.56
N CYS A 35 -3.90 -4.77 2.53
CA CYS A 35 -3.79 -4.00 1.30
C CYS A 35 -2.81 -2.85 1.51
N LYS A 36 -2.14 -2.45 0.42
CA LYS A 36 -1.35 -1.22 0.39
C LYS A 36 -2.21 -0.13 -0.26
N MET A 37 -2.36 0.99 0.45
CA MET A 37 -3.12 2.13 -0.03
C MET A 37 -2.22 3.37 -0.03
N HIS A 38 -2.25 4.12 -1.13
CA HIS A 38 -1.67 5.45 -1.20
C HIS A 38 -2.76 6.50 -0.94
N ILE A 39 -2.39 7.68 -0.46
CA ILE A 39 -3.35 8.76 -0.11
C ILE A 39 -4.26 9.15 -1.27
N ASN A 40 -3.75 9.16 -2.51
CA ASN A 40 -4.57 9.42 -3.70
C ASN A 40 -5.64 8.35 -3.95
N HIS A 41 -5.43 7.11 -3.52
CA HIS A 41 -6.48 6.09 -3.60
C HIS A 41 -7.60 6.40 -2.60
N TRP A 42 -7.25 6.80 -1.37
CA TRP A 42 -8.25 7.22 -0.39
C TRP A 42 -9.03 8.45 -0.87
N LEU A 43 -8.34 9.49 -1.37
CA LEU A 43 -8.99 10.67 -1.94
C LEU A 43 -9.98 10.31 -3.05
N TYR A 44 -9.56 9.48 -4.00
CA TYR A 44 -10.41 9.05 -5.11
C TYR A 44 -11.74 8.44 -4.63
N TRP A 45 -11.71 7.62 -3.58
CA TRP A 45 -12.90 6.98 -3.02
C TRP A 45 -13.70 7.92 -2.12
N SER A 46 -13.02 8.75 -1.33
CA SER A 46 -13.64 9.76 -0.46
C SER A 46 -14.45 10.76 -1.27
N GLU A 47 -13.93 11.23 -2.41
CA GLU A 47 -14.64 12.10 -3.36
C GLU A 47 -15.91 11.45 -3.96
N ARG A 48 -16.04 10.13 -3.85
CA ARG A 48 -17.19 9.33 -4.31
C ARG A 48 -18.11 8.90 -3.16
N GLY A 49 -17.90 9.46 -1.97
CA GLY A 49 -18.69 9.14 -0.79
C GLY A 49 -18.34 7.81 -0.12
N VAL A 50 -17.18 7.23 -0.44
CA VAL A 50 -16.71 5.96 0.16
C VAL A 50 -15.51 6.25 1.05
N ASP A 51 -15.67 6.13 2.37
CA ASP A 51 -14.53 6.15 3.29
C ASP A 51 -13.98 4.73 3.50
N LEU A 52 -12.78 4.49 2.95
CA LEU A 52 -12.10 3.20 3.11
C LEU A 52 -11.70 2.90 4.56
N MET A 53 -11.70 3.89 5.45
CA MET A 53 -11.41 3.64 6.86
C MET A 53 -12.59 2.98 7.61
N ASP A 54 -13.81 3.02 7.05
CA ASP A 54 -15.00 2.39 7.62
C ASP A 54 -15.02 0.86 7.47
N MET A 55 -14.04 0.28 6.77
CA MET A 55 -13.89 -1.17 6.56
C MET A 55 -13.49 -1.98 7.80
N GLN A 56 -13.57 -1.39 9.01
CA GLN A 56 -13.25 -2.03 10.29
C GLN A 56 -11.86 -2.70 10.33
N TRP A 57 -10.84 -2.01 9.82
CA TRP A 57 -9.46 -2.48 9.88
C TRP A 57 -9.02 -2.77 11.32
N ASN A 58 -8.53 -3.98 11.59
CA ASN A 58 -7.98 -4.29 12.91
C ASN A 58 -6.74 -3.44 13.22
N HIS A 59 -5.91 -3.19 12.20
CA HIS A 59 -4.71 -2.38 12.30
C HIS A 59 -4.50 -1.57 11.02
N VAL A 60 -4.17 -0.29 11.18
CA VAL A 60 -3.75 0.60 10.09
C VAL A 60 -2.34 1.09 10.39
N PHE A 61 -1.46 0.98 9.40
CA PHE A 61 -0.07 1.37 9.52
C PHE A 61 0.28 2.43 8.48
N TYR A 62 0.94 3.49 8.93
CA TYR A 62 1.44 4.53 8.03
C TYR A 62 2.95 4.37 7.82
N LEU A 63 3.38 4.36 6.56
CA LEU A 63 4.80 4.33 6.20
C LEU A 63 5.23 5.70 5.68
N LYS A 64 6.08 6.37 6.43
CA LYS A 64 6.69 7.65 6.02
C LYS A 64 8.15 7.49 5.64
N ARG A 65 8.67 8.43 4.87
CA ARG A 65 10.09 8.53 4.52
C ARG A 65 10.66 9.82 5.09
N LYS A 66 11.78 9.76 5.82
CA LYS A 66 12.42 10.94 6.44
C LYS A 66 13.00 11.86 5.37
N ASN A 67 13.68 11.31 4.36
CA ASN A 67 14.32 12.13 3.33
C ASN A 67 13.34 12.46 2.18
N LYS A 68 12.66 13.61 2.30
CA LYS A 68 11.66 14.09 1.33
C LYS A 68 12.25 14.43 -0.03
N ILE A 69 13.46 14.97 -0.09
CA ILE A 69 14.12 15.29 -1.35
C ILE A 69 14.42 14.00 -2.12
N LYS A 70 15.01 12.98 -1.48
CA LYS A 70 15.24 11.68 -2.12
C LYS A 70 13.94 11.01 -2.54
N GLN A 71 12.87 11.18 -1.77
CA GLN A 71 11.54 10.68 -2.14
C GLN A 71 11.00 11.39 -3.39
N ALA A 72 11.11 12.72 -3.46
CA ALA A 72 10.66 13.54 -4.57
C ALA A 72 11.43 13.20 -5.86
N VAL A 73 12.76 13.07 -5.78
CA VAL A 73 13.59 12.64 -6.92
C VAL A 73 13.15 11.26 -7.41
N SER A 74 12.95 10.31 -6.49
CA SER A 74 12.48 8.97 -6.83
C SER A 74 11.10 8.99 -7.50
N LEU A 75 10.19 9.85 -7.04
CA LEU A 75 8.85 10.00 -7.59
C LEU A 75 8.87 10.64 -8.99
N ALA A 76 9.65 11.70 -9.18
CA ALA A 76 9.83 12.36 -10.47
C ALA A 76 10.36 11.36 -11.52
N ARG A 77 11.41 10.63 -11.18
CA ARG A 77 11.97 9.58 -12.03
C ARG A 77 10.94 8.48 -12.34
N ALA A 78 10.23 7.97 -11.33
CA ALA A 78 9.25 6.92 -11.52
C ALA A 78 8.11 7.35 -12.47
N ARG A 79 7.67 8.61 -12.39
CA ARG A 79 6.66 9.17 -13.28
C ARG A 79 7.13 9.27 -14.73
N LYS A 80 8.39 9.66 -14.97
CA LYS A 80 8.96 9.77 -16.33
C LYS A 80 9.26 8.42 -16.94
N THR A 81 9.80 7.51 -16.15
CA THR A 81 10.34 6.22 -16.63
C THR A 81 9.35 5.06 -16.53
N ASN A 82 8.23 5.25 -15.83
CA ASN A 82 7.27 4.22 -15.43
C ASN A 82 7.89 3.03 -14.65
N ALA A 83 9.05 3.24 -14.02
CA ALA A 83 9.70 2.28 -13.14
C ALA A 83 9.48 2.68 -11.67
N TRP A 84 8.66 1.92 -10.95
CA TRP A 84 8.23 2.24 -9.59
C TRP A 84 8.98 1.46 -8.51
N ARG A 85 9.75 0.44 -8.91
CA ARG A 85 10.58 -0.39 -8.05
C ARG A 85 12.04 -0.31 -8.52
N ALA A 86 12.97 -0.52 -7.58
CA ALA A 86 14.40 -0.44 -7.88
C ALA A 86 14.88 -1.47 -8.92
N TYR A 87 14.13 -2.57 -9.09
CA TYR A 87 14.43 -3.64 -10.06
C TYR A 87 13.55 -3.59 -11.31
N ASP A 88 12.65 -2.60 -11.44
CA ASP A 88 11.88 -2.44 -12.66
C ASP A 88 12.80 -1.94 -13.79
N SER A 89 12.66 -2.51 -14.98
CA SER A 89 13.31 -1.96 -16.17
C SER A 89 12.57 -0.68 -16.59
N PRO A 90 13.27 0.48 -16.70
CA PRO A 90 12.67 1.71 -17.19
C PRO A 90 12.02 1.52 -18.56
N MET A 91 10.79 1.98 -18.72
CA MET A 91 10.09 1.99 -20.02
C MET A 91 10.50 3.20 -20.89
N ALA A 92 11.13 4.20 -20.28
CA ALA A 92 11.64 5.39 -20.93
C ALA A 92 12.93 5.89 -20.23
N GLU A 93 13.66 6.78 -20.89
CA GLU A 93 14.83 7.46 -20.32
C GLU A 93 14.42 8.43 -19.20
N ASP A 94 15.28 8.56 -18.19
CA ASP A 94 15.07 9.51 -17.11
C ASP A 94 15.42 10.93 -17.58
N THR A 95 14.37 11.69 -17.91
CA THR A 95 14.44 13.10 -18.32
C THR A 95 13.96 14.05 -17.22
N SER A 96 13.97 13.60 -15.97
CA SER A 96 13.46 14.38 -14.83
C SER A 96 14.25 15.68 -14.65
N THR A 97 13.53 16.79 -14.61
CA THR A 97 14.08 18.13 -14.39
C THR A 97 13.96 18.55 -12.93
N PHE A 98 14.59 19.67 -12.57
CA PHE A 98 14.41 20.27 -11.26
C PHE A 98 12.94 20.64 -10.97
N THR A 99 12.21 21.11 -11.98
CA THR A 99 10.77 21.42 -11.87
C THR A 99 9.96 20.18 -11.51
N ASP A 100 10.22 19.04 -12.15
CA ASP A 100 9.53 17.77 -11.83
C ASP A 100 9.77 17.33 -10.37
N ILE A 101 10.97 17.60 -9.85
CA ILE A 101 11.31 17.31 -8.45
C ILE A 101 10.54 18.23 -7.51
N LEU A 102 10.42 19.53 -7.81
CA LEU A 102 9.64 20.48 -7.01
C LEU A 102 8.15 20.13 -6.99
N GLU A 103 7.58 19.78 -8.14
CA GLU A 103 6.20 19.30 -8.25
C GLU A 103 5.98 18.02 -7.44
N SER A 104 6.93 17.09 -7.51
CA SER A 104 6.89 15.86 -6.73
C SER A 104 6.98 16.13 -5.22
N LEU A 105 7.77 17.12 -4.80
CA LEU A 105 7.88 17.52 -3.40
C LEU A 105 6.59 18.17 -2.91
N SER A 106 5.99 19.09 -3.68
CA SER A 106 4.70 19.71 -3.36
C SER A 106 3.60 18.66 -3.24
N TRP A 107 3.55 17.71 -4.17
CA TRP A 107 2.60 16.60 -4.13
C TRP A 107 2.76 15.73 -2.88
N LEU A 108 3.99 15.40 -2.50
CA LEU A 108 4.28 14.64 -1.27
C LEU A 108 3.84 15.40 -0.02
N TYR A 109 4.04 16.71 0.01
CA TYR A 109 3.66 17.57 1.13
C TYR A 109 2.14 17.61 1.33
N GLU A 110 1.36 17.81 0.27
CA GLU A 110 -0.10 17.79 0.37
C GLU A 110 -0.63 16.43 0.81
N HIS A 111 0.00 15.34 0.35
CA HIS A 111 -0.33 14.00 0.80
C HIS A 111 -0.08 13.77 2.29
N GLU A 112 0.98 14.34 2.86
CA GLU A 112 1.23 14.27 4.30
C GLU A 112 0.21 15.08 5.09
N LYS A 113 -0.17 16.27 4.62
CA LYS A 113 -1.22 17.07 5.25
C LYS A 113 -2.55 16.32 5.29
N ILE A 114 -2.93 15.67 4.20
CA ILE A 114 -4.15 14.84 4.16
C ILE A 114 -4.07 13.72 5.19
N TYR A 115 -2.92 13.04 5.28
CA TYR A 115 -2.71 12.02 6.29
C TYR A 115 -2.89 12.58 7.71
N GLU A 116 -2.21 13.67 8.04
CA GLU A 116 -2.25 14.29 9.37
C GLU A 116 -3.66 14.73 9.75
N ASN A 117 -4.39 15.34 8.80
CA ASN A 117 -5.72 15.90 9.07
C ASN A 117 -6.84 14.84 9.11
N HIS A 118 -6.72 13.75 8.35
CA HIS A 118 -7.84 12.83 8.11
C HIS A 118 -7.56 11.38 8.50
N LEU A 119 -6.33 10.88 8.37
CA LEU A 119 -6.04 9.45 8.48
C LEU A 119 -5.20 9.07 9.70
N GLN A 120 -4.53 10.04 10.33
CA GLN A 120 -3.64 9.78 11.45
C GLN A 120 -4.37 9.16 12.65
N SER A 121 -5.62 9.55 12.91
CA SER A 121 -6.44 9.02 14.01
C SER A 121 -6.74 7.52 13.87
N TYR A 122 -6.78 7.00 12.65
CA TYR A 122 -7.02 5.59 12.38
C TYR A 122 -5.76 4.74 12.54
N CYS A 123 -4.57 5.36 12.53
CA CYS A 123 -3.30 4.65 12.49
C CYS A 123 -2.90 4.08 13.85
N SER A 124 -2.74 2.76 13.91
CA SER A 124 -2.21 2.06 15.08
C SER A 124 -0.74 2.40 15.32
N ARG A 125 0.03 2.60 14.24
CA ARG A 125 1.46 2.95 14.31
C ARG A 125 1.94 3.56 13.00
N SER A 126 2.89 4.49 13.10
CA SER A 126 3.67 4.96 11.95
C SER A 126 5.08 4.37 11.98
N PHE A 127 5.56 3.92 10.82
CA PHE A 127 6.92 3.44 10.61
C PHE A 127 7.67 4.35 9.65
N VAL A 128 9.00 4.32 9.74
CA VAL A 128 9.89 5.06 8.86
C VAL A 128 10.56 4.10 7.90
N TYR A 129 10.48 4.41 6.60
CA TYR A 129 11.06 3.62 5.52
C TYR A 129 12.54 3.32 5.72
N GLU A 130 13.33 4.32 6.10
CA GLU A 130 14.76 4.17 6.33
C GLU A 130 15.11 3.19 7.44
N ASP A 131 14.20 2.99 8.40
CA ASP A 131 14.45 2.08 9.52
C ASP A 131 14.30 0.60 9.06
N PHE A 132 13.66 0.34 7.91
CA PHE A 132 13.63 -0.99 7.27
C PHE A 132 14.92 -1.34 6.50
N ALA A 133 15.91 -0.45 6.46
CA ALA A 133 17.23 -0.79 5.95
C ALA A 133 17.88 -1.89 6.79
N PHE A 134 18.72 -2.72 6.16
CA PHE A 134 19.10 -4.07 6.60
C PHE A 134 19.48 -4.25 8.08
N GLU A 135 20.09 -3.25 8.73
CA GLU A 135 20.60 -3.36 10.09
C GLU A 135 19.53 -3.27 11.20
N ASN A 136 18.41 -2.56 10.97
CA ASN A 136 17.37 -2.33 12.00
C ASN A 136 16.02 -3.02 11.69
N SER A 137 15.91 -3.67 10.54
CA SER A 137 14.66 -4.24 10.05
C SER A 137 14.04 -5.27 11.01
N GLN A 138 14.86 -6.08 11.71
CA GLN A 138 14.39 -7.14 12.60
C GLN A 138 13.53 -6.62 13.75
N ASP A 139 13.92 -5.50 14.36
CA ASP A 139 13.20 -4.96 15.51
C ASP A 139 11.86 -4.34 15.09
N ILE A 140 11.79 -3.76 13.90
CA ILE A 140 10.53 -3.29 13.32
C ILE A 140 9.61 -4.47 13.00
N PHE A 141 10.13 -5.57 12.45
CA PHE A 141 9.32 -6.76 12.20
C PHE A 141 8.84 -7.41 13.50
N LYS A 142 9.63 -7.38 14.58
CA LYS A 142 9.19 -7.82 15.90
C LYS A 142 8.11 -6.89 16.47
N GLU A 143 8.27 -5.57 16.35
CA GLU A 143 7.26 -4.61 16.79
C GLU A 143 5.95 -4.80 16.02
N PHE A 144 6.02 -4.90 14.69
CA PHE A 144 4.88 -5.20 13.84
C PHE A 144 4.21 -6.51 14.27
N SER A 145 4.99 -7.59 14.43
CA SER A 145 4.52 -8.90 14.89
C SER A 145 3.77 -8.83 16.22
N ARG A 146 4.29 -8.03 17.16
CA ARG A 146 3.70 -7.82 18.48
C ARG A 146 2.35 -7.09 18.37
N ILE A 147 2.25 -6.07 17.52
CA ILE A 147 1.01 -5.32 17.31
C ILE A 147 -0.05 -6.21 16.67
N VAL A 148 0.30 -6.95 15.62
CA VAL A 148 -0.64 -7.82 14.91
C VAL A 148 -0.90 -9.15 15.65
N GLY A 149 -0.17 -9.46 16.72
CA GLY A 149 -0.36 -10.71 17.47
C GLY A 149 0.02 -11.97 16.70
N THR A 150 0.93 -11.89 15.72
CA THR A 150 1.43 -13.05 14.96
C THR A 150 2.91 -12.89 14.61
N THR A 151 3.62 -14.02 14.49
CA THR A 151 5.05 -14.02 14.16
C THR A 151 5.27 -13.72 12.68
N CYS A 152 5.71 -12.50 12.37
CA CYS A 152 6.18 -12.13 11.05
C CYS A 152 7.68 -12.39 10.97
N LYS A 153 8.09 -13.39 10.19
CA LYS A 153 9.51 -13.53 9.82
C LYS A 153 9.79 -12.60 8.64
N PRO A 154 10.86 -11.79 8.67
CA PRO A 154 11.31 -11.12 7.46
C PRO A 154 11.61 -12.20 6.43
N ASN A 155 10.91 -12.15 5.30
CA ASN A 155 11.34 -12.92 4.15
C ASN A 155 12.65 -12.25 3.69
N PRO A 156 13.80 -12.94 3.60
CA PRO A 156 14.95 -12.36 2.94
C PRO A 156 14.47 -11.82 1.60
N LEU A 157 14.86 -10.58 1.27
CA LEU A 157 14.53 -9.93 0.00
C LEU A 157 15.15 -10.73 -1.16
N ASN A 158 14.56 -11.89 -1.46
CA ASN A 158 14.76 -12.58 -2.70
C ASN A 158 13.94 -11.78 -3.71
N ASN A 159 14.64 -10.93 -4.46
CA ASN A 159 14.13 -10.18 -5.62
C ASN A 159 13.67 -11.09 -6.77
N THR A 160 13.33 -12.36 -6.50
CA THR A 160 12.85 -13.32 -7.48
C THR A 160 11.33 -13.24 -7.60
N LYS A 161 10.87 -13.15 -8.85
CA LYS A 161 9.47 -13.14 -9.30
C LYS A 161 8.60 -14.07 -8.45
N ARG A 162 7.70 -13.48 -7.65
CA ARG A 162 6.69 -14.23 -6.89
C ARG A 162 5.61 -14.73 -7.86
N GLN A 163 5.68 -16.00 -8.27
CA GLN A 163 4.51 -16.76 -8.72
C GLN A 163 3.99 -17.55 -7.51
N GLU A 164 2.81 -17.22 -7.01
CA GLU A 164 2.12 -18.05 -6.00
C GLU A 164 0.79 -18.55 -6.58
N SER A 165 0.62 -19.87 -6.56
CA SER A 165 -0.59 -20.61 -6.95
C SER A 165 -1.67 -20.57 -5.85
N ILE A 166 -2.94 -20.56 -6.26
CA ILE A 166 -4.11 -20.26 -5.42
C ILE A 166 -4.74 -21.56 -4.88
N ASN A 167 -5.11 -21.60 -3.59
CA ASN A 167 -6.08 -22.56 -3.04
C ASN A 167 -7.14 -21.84 -2.17
N PRO A 168 -8.40 -21.70 -2.63
CA PRO A 168 -9.35 -20.70 -2.12
C PRO A 168 -10.22 -21.11 -0.91
N LYS A 169 -9.89 -22.16 -0.15
CA LYS A 169 -10.91 -22.85 0.65
C LYS A 169 -11.18 -22.43 2.11
N ASN A 170 -10.59 -21.38 2.69
CA ASN A 170 -10.94 -21.00 4.08
C ASN A 170 -10.63 -19.52 4.38
N CYS A 171 -11.64 -18.65 4.39
CA CYS A 171 -11.56 -17.35 5.09
C CYS A 171 -12.98 -16.84 5.44
N LYS A 172 -13.10 -16.10 6.54
CA LYS A 172 -14.34 -15.45 7.01
C LYS A 172 -14.64 -14.19 6.16
N VAL A 173 -15.00 -14.41 4.90
CA VAL A 173 -15.15 -13.39 3.84
C VAL A 173 -16.49 -12.65 3.88
N ASN A 174 -17.52 -13.25 4.47
CA ASN A 174 -18.90 -12.82 4.25
C ASN A 174 -19.20 -11.40 4.76
N HIS A 175 -18.65 -10.99 5.90
CA HIS A 175 -18.89 -9.65 6.45
C HIS A 175 -18.42 -8.49 5.57
N PHE A 176 -17.35 -8.68 4.79
CA PHE A 176 -16.83 -7.62 3.91
C PHE A 176 -17.65 -7.48 2.61
N ILE A 177 -18.17 -8.59 2.10
CA ILE A 177 -19.09 -8.59 0.95
C ILE A 177 -20.44 -7.97 1.34
N ASP A 178 -20.92 -8.26 2.56
CA ASP A 178 -22.19 -7.76 3.07
C ASP A 178 -22.15 -6.24 3.35
N TRP A 179 -20.99 -5.67 3.69
CA TRP A 179 -20.82 -4.22 3.89
C TRP A 179 -20.80 -3.45 2.56
N LEU A 180 -20.18 -3.98 1.50
CA LEU A 180 -20.10 -3.32 0.19
C LEU A 180 -21.37 -3.46 -0.66
N SER A 181 -22.33 -4.27 -0.20
CA SER A 181 -23.61 -4.49 -0.88
C SER A 181 -24.77 -3.72 -0.25
N GLN A 182 -24.50 -2.90 0.78
CA GLN A 182 -25.42 -1.95 1.40
C GLN A 182 -25.25 -0.57 0.80
#